data_AF-A0A4U3A1H7-F1
#
_entry.id   AF-A0A4U3A1H7-F1
#
_cell.length_a   1.000
_cell.length_b   1.000
_cell.length_c   1.000
_cell.angle_alpha   90.00
_cell.angle_beta   90.00
_cell.angle_gamma   90.00
#
_symmetry.space_group_name_H-M   'P 1'
#
loop_
_entity.id
_entity.type
_entity.pdbx_description
1 polymer ?
#
loop_
_entity_poly.entity_id
_entity_poly.type
_entity_poly.pdbx_seq_one_letter_code
_entity_poly.pdbx_strand_id
1 'polypeptide(L)'
;DAGVSPILAPFLEVKSIVVVLDAVRWLNRSVLSANVQQLLHEQLKFGSQILINKSDLLTDADKNKVIEDVKAINNHAKLFETKYCNISLEDIEE
;
A
#
# COMPACT_ATOMS: atom_id res chain seq x y z
N ASP A 1 -10.63 -13.18 -5.66
CA ASP A 1 -11.50 -12.69 -6.72
C ASP A 1 -12.95 -12.79 -6.27
N ALA A 2 -13.44 -11.74 -5.61
CA ALA A 2 -14.80 -11.63 -5.07
C ALA A 2 -15.07 -10.16 -4.71
N GLY A 3 -14.90 -9.26 -5.68
CA GLY A 3 -15.03 -7.82 -5.45
C GLY A 3 -16.40 -7.25 -5.79
N VAL A 4 -17.13 -7.90 -6.71
CA VAL A 4 -18.39 -7.34 -7.20
C VAL A 4 -19.39 -8.46 -7.44
N SER A 5 -20.54 -8.39 -6.75
CA SER A 5 -21.69 -9.21 -7.11
C SER A 5 -22.02 -8.96 -8.58
N PRO A 6 -22.28 -9.99 -9.41
CA PRO A 6 -22.64 -9.80 -10.82
C PRO A 6 -23.81 -8.82 -11.04
N ILE A 7 -24.67 -8.69 -10.02
CA ILE A 7 -25.80 -7.74 -10.00
C ILE A 7 -25.31 -6.30 -9.83
N LEU A 8 -24.25 -6.09 -9.05
CA LEU A 8 -23.69 -4.77 -8.75
C LEU A 8 -22.62 -4.33 -9.75
N ALA A 9 -22.00 -5.27 -10.47
CA ALA A 9 -20.90 -5.00 -11.41
C ALA A 9 -21.23 -3.95 -12.49
N PRO A 10 -22.44 -3.89 -13.07
CA PRO A 10 -22.78 -2.83 -14.02
C PRO A 10 -22.90 -1.44 -13.40
N PHE A 11 -23.03 -1.34 -12.08
CA PHE A 11 -23.28 -0.10 -11.34
C PHE A 11 -22.08 0.37 -10.50
N LEU A 12 -20.99 -0.40 -10.49
CA LEU A 12 -19.81 -0.10 -9.70
C LEU A 12 -18.59 0.02 -10.61
N GLU A 13 -17.90 1.15 -10.50
CA GLU A 13 -16.62 1.37 -11.14
C GLU A 13 -15.55 1.53 -10.06
N VAL A 14 -14.52 0.68 -10.08
CA VAL A 14 -13.38 0.80 -9.17
C VAL A 14 -12.43 1.84 -9.74
N LYS A 15 -12.39 3.02 -9.12
CA LYS A 15 -11.49 4.12 -9.54
C LYS A 15 -10.05 3.90 -9.07
N SER A 16 -9.88 3.54 -7.80
CA SER A 16 -8.55 3.41 -7.19
C SER A 16 -8.58 2.44 -6.01
N ILE A 17 -7.48 1.72 -5.81
CA ILE A 17 -7.22 0.94 -4.59
C ILE A 17 -6.13 1.64 -3.80
N VAL A 18 -6.51 2.23 -2.67
CA VAL A 18 -5.60 2.93 -1.76
C VAL A 18 -5.16 1.97 -0.65
N VAL A 19 -3.85 1.76 -0.53
CA VAL A 19 -3.24 0.88 0.48
C VAL A 19 -2.44 1.72 1.46
N VAL A 20 -2.68 1.51 2.75
CA VAL A 20 -1.87 2.11 3.83
C VAL A 20 -0.85 1.08 4.31
N LEU A 21 0.42 1.33 4.04
CA LEU A 21 1.53 0.52 4.50
C LEU A 21 2.12 1.12 5.78
N ASP A 22 2.10 0.36 6.87
CA ASP A 22 2.92 0.69 8.05
C ASP A 22 4.39 0.35 7.76
N ALA A 23 5.21 1.38 7.55
CA ALA A 23 6.59 1.22 7.10
C ALA A 23 7.49 0.53 8.16
N VAL A 24 7.27 0.83 9.44
CA VAL A 24 7.99 0.17 10.55
C VAL A 24 7.63 -1.31 10.61
N ARG A 25 6.34 -1.63 10.42
CA ARG A 25 5.88 -3.02 10.41
C ARG A 25 6.41 -3.79 9.21
N TRP A 26 6.50 -3.15 8.05
CA TRP A 26 7.02 -3.73 6.82
C TRP A 26 8.49 -4.16 6.95
N LEU A 27 9.34 -3.30 7.53
CA LEU A 27 10.75 -3.63 7.77
C LEU A 27 10.91 -4.81 8.72
N ASN A 28 10.01 -4.93 9.70
CA ASN A 28 9.99 -5.99 10.69
C ASN A 28 9.02 -7.13 10.31
N ARG A 29 8.65 -7.28 9.03
CA ARG A 29 7.64 -8.27 8.61
C ARG A 29 8.08 -9.73 8.80
N SER A 30 9.38 -10.00 8.92
CA SER A 30 9.92 -11.35 9.13
C SER A 30 9.44 -12.00 10.43
N VAL A 31 9.03 -11.21 11.43
CA VAL A 31 8.47 -11.73 12.69
C VAL A 31 7.00 -12.17 12.57
N LEU A 32 6.35 -11.88 11.44
CA LEU A 32 4.98 -12.30 11.14
C LEU A 32 4.97 -13.74 10.61
N SER A 33 3.84 -14.41 10.77
CA SER A 33 3.62 -15.70 10.11
C SER A 33 3.68 -15.55 8.59
N ALA A 34 4.06 -16.62 7.90
CA ALA A 34 4.17 -16.64 6.43
C ALA A 34 2.85 -16.20 5.76
N ASN A 35 1.70 -16.62 6.29
CA ASN A 35 0.39 -16.23 5.75
C ASN A 35 0.15 -14.72 5.84
N VAL A 36 0.57 -14.07 6.93
CA VAL A 36 0.43 -12.62 7.06
C VAL A 36 1.42 -11.91 6.13
N GLN A 37 2.64 -12.42 6.00
CA GLN A 37 3.61 -11.86 5.04
C GLN A 37 3.07 -11.94 3.60
N GLN A 38 2.49 -13.07 3.20
CA GLN A 38 1.84 -13.22 1.90
C GLN A 38 0.67 -12.24 1.74
N LEU A 39 -0.17 -12.10 2.76
CA LEU A 39 -1.29 -11.16 2.73
C LEU A 39 -0.83 -9.71 2.53
N LEU A 40 0.24 -9.29 3.21
CA LEU A 40 0.81 -7.95 3.02
C LEU A 40 1.35 -7.76 1.59
N HIS A 41 2.01 -8.78 1.04
CA HIS A 41 2.52 -8.76 -0.32
C HIS A 41 1.40 -8.62 -1.36
N GLU A 42 0.33 -9.41 -1.24
CA GLU A 42 -0.81 -9.33 -2.16
C GLU A 42 -1.50 -7.97 -2.12
N GLN A 43 -1.62 -7.34 -0.94
CA GLN A 43 -2.20 -5.99 -0.85
C GLN A 43 -1.38 -4.96 -1.60
N LEU A 44 -0.04 -5.01 -1.51
CA LEU A 44 0.83 -4.09 -2.26
C LEU A 44 0.78 -4.32 -3.77
N LYS A 45 0.61 -5.57 -4.20
CA LYS A 45 0.56 -5.95 -5.62
C LYS A 45 -0.61 -5.32 -6.39
N PHE A 46 -1.77 -5.15 -5.73
CA PHE A 46 -2.98 -4.63 -6.38
C PHE A 46 -3.29 -3.17 -6.05
N GLY A 47 -2.53 -2.52 -5.17
CA GLY A 47 -2.72 -1.11 -4.84
C GLY A 47 -2.42 -0.20 -6.03
N SER A 48 -3.36 0.68 -6.37
CA SER A 48 -3.13 1.80 -7.29
C SER A 48 -2.27 2.87 -6.64
N GLN A 49 -2.48 3.09 -5.34
CA GLN A 49 -1.79 4.09 -4.55
C GLN A 49 -1.39 3.51 -3.20
N ILE A 50 -0.14 3.74 -2.79
CA ILE A 50 0.41 3.18 -1.56
C ILE A 50 0.94 4.33 -0.69
N LEU A 51 0.30 4.50 0.46
CA LEU A 51 0.71 5.43 1.50
C LEU A 51 1.69 4.70 2.42
N ILE A 52 2.98 5.01 2.29
CA ILE A 52 4.04 4.55 3.17
C ILE A 52 3.97 5.38 4.45
N ASN A 53 3.15 4.91 5.40
CA ASN A 53 2.81 5.59 6.62
C ASN A 53 3.80 5.30 7.75
N LYS A 54 3.85 6.20 8.73
CA LYS A 54 4.82 6.23 9.84
C LYS A 54 6.25 6.41 9.35
N SER A 55 6.43 7.08 8.20
CA SER A 55 7.75 7.36 7.62
C SER A 55 8.61 8.24 8.54
N ASP A 56 7.99 9.01 9.43
CA ASP A 56 8.67 9.84 10.43
C ASP A 56 9.40 9.04 11.52
N LEU A 57 9.12 7.74 11.64
CA LEU A 57 9.81 6.81 12.55
C LEU A 57 11.01 6.12 11.89
N LEU A 58 11.30 6.40 10.62
CA LEU A 58 12.34 5.74 9.84
C LEU A 58 13.51 6.67 9.54
N THR A 59 14.71 6.08 9.50
CA THR A 59 15.88 6.73 8.91
C THR A 59 15.71 6.85 7.39
N ASP A 60 16.49 7.72 6.74
CA ASP A 60 16.44 7.84 5.28
C ASP A 60 16.85 6.54 4.57
N ALA A 61 17.80 5.80 5.14
CA ALA A 61 18.19 4.49 4.64
C ALA A 61 17.03 3.48 4.72
N ASP A 62 16.31 3.46 5.85
CA ASP A 62 15.15 2.60 6.03
C ASP A 62 13.99 2.97 5.10
N LYS A 63 13.71 4.27 4.91
CA LYS A 63 12.71 4.75 3.94
C LYS A 63 13.03 4.27 2.53
N ASN A 64 14.28 4.46 2.08
CA ASN A 64 14.72 4.02 0.76
C ASN A 64 14.53 2.51 0.60
N LYS A 65 14.89 1.72 1.61
CA LYS A 65 14.66 0.27 1.58
C LYS A 65 13.18 -0.09 1.45
N VAL A 66 12.28 0.57 2.20
CA VAL A 66 10.83 0.34 2.06
C VAL A 66 10.35 0.69 0.66
N ILE A 67 10.78 1.84 0.12
CA ILE A 67 10.39 2.29 -1.22
C ILE A 67 10.88 1.31 -2.29
N GLU A 68 12.12 0.85 -2.20
CA GLU A 68 12.68 -0.15 -3.13
C GLU A 68 11.95 -1.48 -3.06
N ASP A 69 11.70 -2.00 -1.85
CA ASP A 69 10.90 -3.21 -1.62
C ASP A 69 9.51 -3.08 -2.26
N VAL A 70 8.82 -1.96 -2.05
CA VAL A 70 7.47 -1.73 -2.60
C VAL A 70 7.50 -1.63 -4.12
N LYS A 71 8.45 -0.87 -4.70
CA LYS A 71 8.60 -0.74 -6.16
C LYS A 71 8.95 -2.07 -6.83
N ALA A 72 9.70 -2.94 -6.16
CA ALA A 72 10.01 -4.27 -6.66
C ALA A 72 8.77 -5.17 -6.75
N ILE A 73 7.78 -4.97 -5.87
CA ILE A 73 6.51 -5.69 -5.85
C ILE A 73 5.52 -5.09 -6.87
N ASN A 74 5.43 -3.76 -6.90
CA ASN A 74 4.50 -3.02 -7.72
C ASN A 74 5.15 -1.71 -8.19
N ASN A 75 5.66 -1.69 -9.42
CA ASN A 75 6.27 -0.49 -9.98
C ASN A 75 5.24 0.55 -10.47
N HIS A 76 3.98 0.15 -10.59
CA HIS A 76 2.92 0.97 -11.17
C HIS A 76 2.24 1.86 -10.12
N ALA A 77 2.28 1.48 -8.85
CA ALA A 77 1.63 2.23 -7.78
C ALA A 77 2.26 3.62 -7.58
N LYS A 78 1.41 4.64 -7.40
CA LYS A 78 1.84 5.96 -6.91
C LYS A 78 2.16 5.83 -5.41
N LEU A 79 3.36 6.27 -5.01
CA LEU A 79 3.84 6.15 -3.63
C LEU A 79 3.81 7.50 -2.92
N PHE A 80 3.33 7.49 -1.69
CA PHE A 80 3.30 8.67 -0.83
C PHE A 80 3.91 8.35 0.53
N GLU A 81 4.95 9.06 0.91
CA GLU A 81 5.44 9.01 2.29
C GLU A 81 4.54 9.86 3.17
N THR A 82 4.01 9.28 4.25
CA THR A 82 3.04 9.96 5.11
C THR A 82 3.36 9.75 6.60
N LYS A 83 2.94 10.74 7.39
CA LYS A 83 2.90 10.68 8.84
C LYS A 83 1.44 10.76 9.27
N TYR A 84 0.97 9.78 10.04
CA TYR A 84 -0.44 9.63 10.42
C TYR A 84 -1.42 9.59 9.23
N CYS A 85 -0.99 9.07 8.07
CA CYS A 85 -1.73 9.09 6.80
C CYS A 85 -2.18 10.50 6.37
N ASN A 86 -1.51 11.56 6.83
CA ASN A 86 -1.90 12.91 6.49
C ASN A 86 -1.51 13.23 5.04
N ILE A 87 -2.52 13.28 4.17
CA ILE A 87 -2.42 13.59 2.74
C ILE A 87 -3.71 14.28 2.28
N SER A 88 -3.67 15.11 1.25
CA SER A 88 -4.90 15.67 0.67
C SER A 88 -5.67 14.58 -0.08
N LEU A 89 -7.00 14.64 -0.04
CA LEU A 89 -7.82 13.78 -0.91
C LEU A 89 -7.53 14.06 -2.38
N GLU A 90 -7.24 15.31 -2.72
CA GLU A 90 -6.90 15.75 -4.08
C GLU A 90 -5.64 15.06 -4.63
N ASP A 91 -4.72 14.63 -3.76
CA ASP A 91 -3.50 13.93 -4.19
C ASP A 91 -3.77 12.48 -4.61
N ILE A 92 -4.85 11.90 -4.08
CA ILE A 92 -5.26 10.50 -4.22
C ILE A 92 -6.52 10.28 -5.05
N GLU A 93 -7.26 11.35 -5.38
CA GLU A 93 -8.36 11.34 -6.34
C GLU A 93 -7.80 11.39 -7.78
N GLU A 94 -8.38 10.60 -8.68
CA GLU A 94 -8.21 10.71 -10.14
C GLU A 94 -9.43 11.39 -10.76
#